data_AF-A0A3S0HUS2-F1
#
_entry.id   AF-A0A3S0HUS2-F1
#
_cell.length_a   1.000
_cell.length_b   1.000
_cell.length_c   1.000
_cell.angle_alpha   90.00
_cell.angle_beta   90.00
_cell.angle_gamma   90.00
#
_symmetry.space_group_name_H-M   'P 1'
#
loop_
_entity.id
_entity.type
_entity.pdbx_description
1 polymer ?
#
loop_
_entity_poly.entity_id
_entity_poly.type
_entity_poly.pdbx_seq_one_letter_code
_entity_poly.pdbx_strand_id
1 'polypeptide(L)'
;MTEQKGDAADALKEPTDAMMQLWSQQWLQGVTPMARMQLAWMESLAEAMQFEAQCLHALAESGQRLSGCINSETPANPQDLQECYQQLMEHVTQTHMQRLEKVAELSEDFRKRIWEEI
;
A
#
# COMPACT_ATOMS: atom_id res chain seq x y z
N MET A 1 59.10 27.77 12.00
CA MET A 1 58.56 26.54 11.38
C MET A 1 57.04 26.43 11.62
N THR A 2 56.27 27.49 11.39
CA THR A 2 54.81 27.50 11.64
C THR A 2 53.98 27.92 10.42
N GLU A 3 54.55 28.62 9.44
CA GLU A 3 53.84 29.01 8.20
C GLU A 3 53.43 27.82 7.33
N GLN A 4 54.26 26.77 7.27
CA GLN A 4 54.00 25.60 6.42
C GLN A 4 52.77 24.78 6.86
N LYS A 5 52.31 24.96 8.11
CA LYS A 5 51.13 24.27 8.66
C LYS A 5 49.82 24.98 8.30
N GLY A 6 49.85 26.30 8.06
CA GLY A 6 48.68 27.08 7.62
C GLY A 6 48.38 26.87 6.14
N ASP A 7 49.43 26.86 5.31
CA ASP A 7 49.33 26.72 3.86
C ASP A 7 48.83 25.32 3.43
N ALA A 8 49.28 24.27 4.14
CA ALA A 8 48.79 22.91 3.93
C ALA A 8 47.32 22.73 4.40
N ALA A 9 46.88 23.47 5.41
CA ALA A 9 45.52 23.39 5.93
C ALA A 9 44.52 24.12 5.01
N ASP A 10 44.90 25.26 4.42
CA ASP A 10 44.08 25.93 3.40
C ASP A 10 44.09 25.20 2.06
N ALA A 11 45.23 24.60 1.66
CA ALA A 11 45.32 23.78 0.44
C ALA A 11 44.47 22.49 0.51
N LEU A 12 44.18 21.97 1.72
CA LEU A 12 43.28 20.84 1.92
C LEU A 12 41.80 21.24 1.97
N LYS A 13 41.50 22.52 2.20
CA LYS A 13 40.15 23.04 2.41
C LYS A 13 39.33 23.04 1.11
N GLU A 14 39.92 23.54 0.03
CA GLU A 14 39.36 23.50 -1.34
C GLU A 14 38.96 22.09 -1.80
N PRO A 15 39.85 21.07 -1.75
CA PRO A 15 39.47 19.70 -2.10
C PRO A 15 38.42 19.11 -1.16
N THR A 16 38.43 19.48 0.13
CA THR A 16 37.45 19.00 1.10
C THR A 16 36.06 19.60 0.82
N ASP A 17 35.99 20.90 0.53
CA ASP A 17 34.75 21.60 0.17
C ASP A 17 34.18 21.07 -1.14
N ALA A 18 35.02 20.85 -2.16
CA ALA A 18 34.62 20.24 -3.42
C ALA A 18 34.08 18.81 -3.22
N MET A 19 34.75 18.00 -2.40
CA MET A 19 34.30 16.65 -2.06
C MET A 19 32.97 16.66 -1.31
N MET A 20 32.78 17.59 -0.37
CA MET A 20 31.55 17.73 0.42
C MET A 20 30.38 18.20 -0.45
N GLN A 21 30.64 19.08 -1.41
CA GLN A 21 29.66 19.52 -2.40
C GLN A 21 29.23 18.36 -3.31
N LEU A 22 30.18 17.55 -3.77
CA LEU A 22 29.90 16.37 -4.59
C LEU A 22 29.12 15.30 -3.82
N TRP A 23 29.44 15.11 -2.53
CA TRP A 23 28.71 14.23 -1.63
C TRP A 23 27.27 14.71 -1.38
N SER A 24 27.08 16.02 -1.22
CA SER A 24 25.75 16.63 -1.05
C SER A 24 24.88 16.48 -2.30
N GLN A 25 25.46 16.65 -3.49
CA GLN A 25 24.77 16.43 -4.76
C GLN A 25 24.35 14.97 -4.93
N GLN A 26 25.24 14.03 -4.57
CA GLN A 26 24.93 12.60 -4.61
C GLN A 26 23.76 12.25 -3.68
N TRP A 27 23.70 12.87 -2.49
CA TRP A 27 22.58 12.68 -1.58
C TRP A 27 21.27 13.26 -2.11
N LEU A 28 21.29 14.48 -2.67
CA LEU A 28 20.11 15.06 -3.28
C LEU A 28 19.59 14.22 -4.46
N GLN A 29 20.51 13.61 -5.23
CA GLN A 29 20.16 12.69 -6.31
C GLN A 29 19.60 11.36 -5.79
N GLY A 30 19.99 10.87 -4.60
CA GLY A 30 19.51 9.61 -4.01
C GLY A 30 18.24 9.74 -3.15
N VAL A 31 18.05 10.86 -2.45
CA VAL A 31 16.88 11.09 -1.59
C VAL A 31 15.61 11.30 -2.41
N THR A 32 15.72 11.92 -3.59
CA THR A 32 14.59 12.18 -4.48
C THR A 32 13.89 10.90 -4.99
N PRO A 33 14.60 9.91 -5.59
CA PRO A 33 13.97 8.65 -6.02
C PRO A 33 13.49 7.80 -4.85
N MET A 34 14.21 7.78 -3.72
CA MET A 34 13.76 7.05 -2.52
C MET A 34 12.45 7.61 -1.96
N ALA A 35 12.31 8.95 -1.92
CA ALA A 35 11.08 9.59 -1.49
C ALA A 35 9.91 9.31 -2.44
N ARG A 36 10.14 9.28 -3.76
CA ARG A 36 9.12 8.90 -4.76
C ARG A 36 8.70 7.45 -4.63
N MET A 37 9.66 6.54 -4.39
CA MET A 37 9.36 5.13 -4.17
C MET A 37 8.59 4.90 -2.86
N GLN A 38 8.92 5.64 -1.79
CA GLN A 38 8.13 5.64 -0.56
C GLN A 38 6.71 6.15 -0.78
N LEU A 39 6.54 7.21 -1.59
CA LEU A 39 5.23 7.74 -1.95
C LEU A 39 4.41 6.71 -2.73
N ALA A 40 4.98 6.14 -3.80
CA ALA A 40 4.32 5.11 -4.61
C ALA A 40 3.91 3.89 -3.76
N TRP A 41 4.74 3.50 -2.80
CA TRP A 41 4.40 2.43 -1.85
C TRP A 41 3.23 2.79 -0.93
N MET A 42 3.21 4.01 -0.38
CA MET A 42 2.10 4.46 0.46
C MET A 42 0.79 4.58 -0.32
N GLU A 43 0.84 5.04 -1.56
CA GLU A 43 -0.33 5.12 -2.45
C GLU A 43 -0.92 3.73 -2.72
N SER A 44 -0.08 2.76 -3.09
CA SER A 44 -0.52 1.38 -3.29
C SER A 44 -1.07 0.73 -2.02
N LEU A 45 -0.49 1.05 -0.86
CA LEU A 45 -1.00 0.58 0.43
C LEU A 45 -2.37 1.18 0.75
N ALA A 46 -2.56 2.48 0.49
CA ALA A 46 -3.83 3.16 0.71
C ALA A 46 -4.94 2.61 -0.20
N GLU A 47 -4.64 2.39 -1.48
CA GLU A 47 -5.54 1.73 -2.43
C GLU A 47 -5.95 0.34 -1.92
N ALA A 48 -5.00 -0.50 -1.50
CA ALA A 48 -5.29 -1.82 -0.96
C ALA A 48 -6.17 -1.78 0.31
N MET A 49 -5.88 -0.87 1.24
CA MET A 49 -6.69 -0.70 2.45
C MET A 49 -8.14 -0.30 2.14
N GLN A 50 -8.36 0.53 1.12
CA GLN A 50 -9.69 0.94 0.72
C GLN A 50 -10.52 -0.25 0.21
N PHE A 51 -9.92 -1.15 -0.57
CA PHE A 51 -10.59 -2.36 -1.03
C PHE A 51 -10.89 -3.35 0.11
N GLU A 52 -9.94 -3.54 1.04
CA GLU A 52 -10.19 -4.39 2.21
C GLU A 52 -11.31 -3.83 3.10
N ALA A 53 -11.38 -2.51 3.27
CA ALA A 53 -12.47 -1.87 4.01
C ALA A 53 -13.84 -2.11 3.35
N GLN A 54 -13.91 -2.02 2.01
CA GLN A 54 -15.12 -2.35 1.26
C GLN A 54 -15.52 -3.83 1.41
N CYS A 55 -14.55 -4.74 1.36
CA CYS A 55 -14.79 -6.16 1.57
C CYS A 55 -15.31 -6.44 3.00
N LEU A 56 -14.71 -5.83 4.01
CA LEU A 56 -15.16 -5.97 5.41
C LEU A 56 -16.56 -5.41 5.61
N HIS A 57 -16.89 -4.29 4.96
CA HIS A 57 -18.24 -3.73 4.99
C HIS A 57 -19.27 -4.69 4.38
N ALA A 58 -18.98 -5.25 3.20
CA ALA A 58 -19.86 -6.23 2.55
C ALA A 58 -20.04 -7.50 3.41
N LEU A 59 -18.96 -7.98 4.05
CA LEU A 59 -19.02 -9.10 4.99
C LEU A 59 -19.89 -8.77 6.22
N ALA A 60 -19.73 -7.59 6.81
CA ALA A 60 -20.56 -7.15 7.94
C ALA A 60 -22.05 -7.05 7.55
N GLU A 61 -22.35 -6.48 6.39
CA GLU A 61 -23.72 -6.40 5.85
C GLU A 61 -24.31 -7.80 5.62
N SER A 62 -23.52 -8.73 5.07
CA SER A 62 -23.95 -10.12 4.88
C SER A 62 -24.24 -10.80 6.23
N GLY A 63 -23.43 -10.57 7.26
CA GLY A 63 -23.68 -11.08 8.61
C GLY A 63 -24.97 -10.54 9.21
N GLN A 64 -25.27 -9.26 8.98
CA GLN A 64 -26.53 -8.65 9.40
C GLN A 64 -27.73 -9.30 8.69
N ARG A 65 -27.66 -9.50 7.37
CA ARG A 65 -28.71 -10.18 6.60
C ARG A 65 -28.92 -11.63 7.07
N LEU A 66 -27.84 -12.37 7.37
CA LEU A 66 -27.91 -13.73 7.90
C LEU A 66 -28.67 -13.75 9.24
N SER A 67 -28.36 -12.84 10.15
CA SER A 67 -29.07 -12.73 11.42
C SER A 67 -30.56 -12.41 11.24
N GLY A 68 -30.91 -11.62 10.22
CA GLY A 68 -32.30 -11.34 9.84
C GLY A 68 -33.05 -12.59 9.35
N CYS A 69 -32.39 -13.45 8.57
CA CYS A 69 -32.96 -14.72 8.11
C CYS A 69 -33.16 -15.75 9.23
N ILE A 70 -32.32 -15.73 10.26
CA ILE A 70 -32.41 -16.65 11.40
C ILE A 70 -33.42 -16.16 12.44
N ASN A 71 -33.53 -14.85 12.65
CA ASN A 71 -34.38 -14.24 13.68
C ASN A 71 -35.76 -13.79 13.18
N SER A 72 -36.18 -14.17 11.97
CA SER A 72 -37.51 -13.81 11.47
C SER A 72 -38.60 -14.36 12.38
N GLU A 73 -39.57 -13.52 12.79
CA GLU A 73 -40.61 -13.84 13.78
C GLU A 73 -41.55 -15.00 13.38
N THR A 74 -41.55 -15.39 12.11
CA THR A 74 -42.21 -16.60 11.60
C THR A 74 -41.25 -17.78 11.63
N PRO A 75 -41.69 -19.00 12.02
CA PRO A 75 -40.85 -20.20 11.93
C PRO A 75 -40.43 -20.38 10.46
N ALA A 76 -39.19 -20.01 10.16
CA ALA A 76 -38.68 -20.00 8.80
C ALA A 76 -38.75 -21.43 8.26
N ASN A 77 -39.44 -21.60 7.13
CA ASN A 77 -39.42 -22.85 6.40
C ASN A 77 -37.94 -23.19 6.13
N PRO A 78 -37.47 -24.42 6.41
CA PRO A 78 -36.08 -24.81 6.17
C PRO A 78 -35.59 -24.54 4.74
N GLN A 79 -36.50 -24.55 3.74
CA GLN A 79 -36.18 -24.15 2.38
C GLN A 79 -35.83 -22.66 2.26
N ASP A 80 -36.59 -21.77 2.89
CA ASP A 80 -36.36 -20.31 2.84
C ASP A 80 -35.04 -19.94 3.54
N LEU A 81 -34.71 -20.64 4.63
CA LEU A 81 -33.42 -20.50 5.32
C LEU A 81 -32.25 -20.96 4.44
N GLN A 82 -32.42 -22.09 3.74
CA GLN A 82 -31.42 -22.62 2.84
C GLN A 82 -31.20 -21.67 1.65
N GLU A 83 -32.27 -21.13 1.06
CA GLU A 83 -32.19 -20.15 -0.02
C GLU A 83 -31.49 -18.86 0.43
N CYS A 84 -31.85 -18.32 1.61
CA CYS A 84 -31.17 -17.14 2.15
C CYS A 84 -29.67 -17.41 2.38
N TYR A 85 -29.31 -18.55 2.96
CA TYR A 85 -27.90 -18.91 3.16
C TYR A 85 -27.14 -19.04 1.84
N GLN A 86 -27.76 -19.66 0.83
CA GLN A 86 -27.15 -19.88 -0.47
C GLN A 86 -26.89 -18.56 -1.21
N GLN A 87 -27.84 -17.63 -1.18
CA GLN A 87 -27.67 -16.27 -1.72
C GLN A 87 -26.58 -15.50 -0.96
N LEU A 88 -26.52 -15.65 0.36
CA LEU A 88 -25.51 -14.98 1.17
C LEU A 88 -24.10 -15.48 0.84
N MET A 89 -23.95 -16.80 0.73
CA MET A 89 -22.67 -17.43 0.44
C MET A 89 -22.20 -17.11 -0.98
N GLU A 90 -23.12 -17.04 -1.95
CA GLU A 90 -22.83 -16.59 -3.30
C GLU A 90 -22.30 -15.14 -3.29
N HIS A 91 -22.97 -14.24 -2.57
CA HIS A 91 -22.55 -12.84 -2.44
C HIS A 91 -21.16 -12.68 -1.78
N VAL A 92 -20.91 -13.41 -0.70
CA VAL A 92 -19.61 -13.41 -0.01
C VAL A 92 -18.51 -13.98 -0.91
N THR A 93 -18.80 -15.07 -1.64
CA THR A 93 -17.85 -15.69 -2.56
C THR A 93 -17.51 -14.76 -3.71
N GLN A 94 -18.51 -14.09 -4.29
CA GLN A 94 -18.31 -13.12 -5.36
C GLN A 94 -17.47 -11.93 -4.90
N THR A 95 -17.77 -11.39 -3.72
CA THR A 95 -16.99 -10.30 -3.10
C THR A 95 -15.54 -10.70 -2.88
N HIS A 96 -15.29 -11.92 -2.40
CA HIS A 96 -13.94 -12.45 -2.24
C HIS A 96 -13.21 -12.66 -3.57
N MET A 97 -13.89 -13.11 -4.62
CA MET A 97 -13.29 -13.26 -5.95
C MET A 97 -12.90 -11.91 -6.55
N GLN A 98 -13.76 -10.90 -6.44
CA GLN A 98 -13.46 -9.53 -6.86
C GLN A 98 -12.26 -8.96 -6.10
N ARG A 99 -12.15 -9.24 -4.79
CA ARG A 99 -10.98 -8.86 -4.00
C ARG A 99 -9.70 -9.50 -4.54
N LEU A 100 -9.73 -10.80 -4.82
CA LEU A 100 -8.54 -11.52 -5.32
C LEU A 100 -8.08 -10.98 -6.68
N GLU A 101 -9.03 -10.71 -7.59
CA GLU A 101 -8.75 -10.06 -8.88
C GLU A 101 -8.10 -8.70 -8.67
N LYS A 102 -8.67 -7.86 -7.80
CA LYS A 102 -8.13 -6.53 -7.52
C LYS A 102 -6.75 -6.56 -6.88
N VAL A 103 -6.50 -7.50 -5.97
CA VAL A 103 -5.18 -7.68 -5.35
C VAL A 103 -4.14 -8.12 -6.38
N ALA A 104 -4.52 -8.97 -7.34
CA ALA A 104 -3.63 -9.36 -8.43
C ALA A 104 -3.25 -8.14 -9.31
N GLU A 105 -4.23 -7.32 -9.70
CA GLU A 105 -3.99 -6.09 -10.47
C GLU A 105 -3.09 -5.10 -9.72
N LEU A 106 -3.40 -4.78 -8.45
CA LEU A 106 -2.63 -3.85 -7.64
C LEU A 106 -1.16 -4.29 -7.49
N SER A 107 -0.93 -5.61 -7.41
CA SER A 107 0.43 -6.15 -7.33
C SER A 107 1.24 -5.94 -8.61
N GLU A 108 0.58 -5.97 -9.78
CA GLU A 108 1.20 -5.72 -11.07
C GLU A 108 1.47 -4.23 -11.26
N ASP A 109 0.49 -3.38 -10.94
CA ASP A 109 0.59 -1.93 -11.06
C ASP A 109 1.65 -1.35 -10.11
N PHE A 110 1.71 -1.84 -8.87
CA PHE A 110 2.76 -1.44 -7.92
C PHE A 110 4.16 -1.76 -8.43
N ARG A 111 4.35 -2.97 -9.01
CA ARG A 111 5.63 -3.35 -9.59
C ARG A 111 6.00 -2.45 -10.77
N LYS A 112 5.05 -2.11 -11.64
CA LYS A 112 5.27 -1.17 -12.74
C LYS A 112 5.65 0.22 -12.24
N ARG A 113 4.92 0.79 -11.29
CA ARG A 113 5.21 2.12 -10.71
C ARG A 113 6.59 2.17 -10.05
N ILE A 114 7.01 1.12 -9.35
CA ILE A 114 8.39 1.02 -8.83
C ILE A 114 9.41 1.02 -9.97
N TRP A 115 9.14 0.27 -11.05
CA TRP A 115 10.06 0.13 -12.17
C TRP A 115 10.19 1.38 -13.03
N GLU A 116 9.22 2.28 -13.00
CA GLU A 116 9.29 3.59 -13.63
C GLU A 116 10.11 4.61 -12.81
N GLU A 117 10.31 4.35 -11.51
CA GLU A 117 11.02 5.25 -10.59
C GLU A 117 12.48 4.83 -10.31
N ILE A 118 12.92 3.65 -10.79
CA ILE A 118 14.31 3.14 -10.72
C ILE A 118 15.06 3.43 -12.02
#